data_AF-A0A8T6H5I3-F1
#
_entry.id   AF-A0A8T6H5I3-F1
#
_cell.length_a   1.000
_cell.length_b   1.000
_cell.length_c   1.000
_cell.angle_alpha   90.00
_cell.angle_beta   90.00
_cell.angle_gamma   90.00
#
_symmetry.space_group_name_H-M   'P 1'
#
loop_
_entity.id
_entity.type
_entity.pdbx_description
1 polymer ?
#
loop_
_entity_poly.entity_id
_entity_poly.type
_entity_poly.pdbx_seq_one_letter_code
_entity_poly.pdbx_strand_id
1 'polypeptide(L)'
;MSSVTLPGVRDLYVPVMLAIRKHGSESDNDAIADEVVDLLDITEEQLAVTYNPPRDRESKVLSRLIWARSHLKIAAYLYSPRRTVWKMTEKARRIRHFDRDELIQAVVEARARRGY
;
A
#
# COMPACT_ATOMS: atom_id res chain seq x y z
N MET A 1 -9.63 -22.29 16.03
CA MET A 1 -9.82 -21.64 14.72
C MET A 1 -8.53 -20.92 14.40
N SER A 2 -7.77 -21.38 13.41
CA SER A 2 -6.53 -20.70 13.00
C SER A 2 -6.91 -19.34 12.42
N SER A 3 -6.51 -18.26 13.08
CA SER A 3 -6.68 -16.92 12.53
C SER A 3 -5.78 -16.77 11.32
N VAL A 4 -6.37 -16.60 10.14
CA VAL A 4 -5.63 -16.27 8.91
C VAL A 4 -4.84 -14.98 9.17
N THR A 5 -3.51 -15.08 9.16
CA THR A 5 -2.62 -13.93 9.38
C THR A 5 -2.59 -13.10 8.12
N LEU A 6 -2.78 -11.79 8.25
CA LEU A 6 -2.84 -10.84 7.13
C LEU A 6 -1.89 -9.67 7.36
N PRO A 7 -1.21 -9.17 6.32
CA PRO A 7 -0.34 -8.00 6.44
C PRO A 7 -1.14 -6.78 6.89
N GLY A 8 -0.63 -6.06 7.89
CA GLY A 8 -1.18 -4.78 8.32
C GLY A 8 -0.91 -3.67 7.30
N VAL A 9 -1.59 -2.53 7.44
CA VAL A 9 -1.42 -1.40 6.51
C VAL A 9 0.04 -0.95 6.37
N ARG A 10 0.80 -0.99 7.46
CA ARG A 10 2.23 -0.58 7.48
C ARG A 10 3.14 -1.60 6.80
N ASP A 11 2.76 -2.88 6.78
CA ASP A 11 3.52 -3.94 6.11
C ASP A 11 3.45 -3.79 4.59
N LEU A 12 2.40 -3.12 4.08
CA LEU A 12 2.18 -2.88 2.66
C LEU A 12 2.93 -1.66 2.11
N TYR A 13 3.61 -0.87 2.93
CA TYR A 13 4.28 0.34 2.46
C TYR A 13 5.41 0.05 1.46
N VAL A 14 6.34 -0.84 1.83
CA VAL A 14 7.45 -1.21 0.94
C VAL A 14 6.94 -1.95 -0.31
N PRO A 15 6.05 -2.97 -0.21
CA PRO A 15 5.47 -3.63 -1.38
C PRO A 15 4.82 -2.66 -2.37
N VAL A 16 4.02 -1.69 -1.91
CA VAL A 16 3.42 -0.68 -2.80
C VAL A 16 4.48 0.16 -3.52
N MET A 17 5.54 0.57 -2.81
CA MET A 17 6.63 1.34 -3.43
C MET A 17 7.41 0.52 -4.47
N LEU A 18 7.62 -0.77 -4.20
CA LEU A 18 8.27 -1.70 -5.14
C LEU A 18 7.39 -1.96 -6.36
N ALA A 19 6.09 -2.17 -6.17
CA ALA A 19 5.14 -2.39 -7.25
C ALA A 19 5.11 -1.23 -8.24
N ILE A 20 4.92 0.00 -7.74
CA ILE A 20 4.92 1.20 -8.59
C ILE A 20 6.29 1.39 -9.28
N ARG A 21 7.40 1.07 -8.59
CA ARG A 21 8.74 1.16 -9.18
C ARG A 21 8.95 0.15 -10.32
N LYS A 22 8.44 -1.07 -10.19
CA LYS A 22 8.50 -2.12 -11.23
C LYS A 22 7.83 -1.68 -12.53
N HIS A 23 6.75 -0.90 -12.43
CA HIS A 23 6.03 -0.34 -13.58
C HIS A 23 6.58 1.01 -14.10
N GLY A 24 7.82 1.38 -13.75
CA GLY A 24 8.43 2.62 -14.25
C GLY A 24 8.01 3.88 -13.48
N SER A 25 7.72 3.75 -12.18
CA SER A 25 7.32 4.83 -11.27
C SER A 25 5.90 5.40 -11.48
N GLU A 26 5.09 4.75 -12.30
CA GLU A 26 3.65 5.00 -12.50
C GLU A 26 2.93 3.65 -12.57
N SER A 27 1.81 3.49 -11.86
CA SER A 27 1.00 2.27 -11.92
C SER A 27 -0.45 2.58 -11.53
N ASP A 28 -1.39 1.75 -11.96
CA ASP A 28 -2.80 1.84 -11.59
C ASP A 28 -3.14 0.96 -10.38
N ASN A 29 -4.40 1.04 -9.92
CA ASN A 29 -4.81 0.34 -8.71
C ASN A 29 -4.73 -1.18 -8.82
N ASP A 30 -5.00 -1.74 -10.00
CA ASP A 30 -5.13 -3.17 -10.21
C ASP A 30 -3.73 -3.78 -10.37
N ALA A 31 -2.88 -3.14 -11.19
CA ALA A 31 -1.48 -3.51 -11.32
C ALA A 31 -0.72 -3.44 -9.97
N ILE A 32 -0.98 -2.43 -9.14
CA ILE A 32 -0.41 -2.38 -7.78
C ILE A 32 -0.93 -3.52 -6.91
N ALA A 33 -2.21 -3.89 -7.03
CA ALA A 33 -2.79 -4.93 -6.20
C ALA A 33 -2.22 -6.31 -6.57
N ASP A 34 -2.20 -6.64 -7.86
CA ASP A 34 -1.65 -7.88 -8.38
C ASP A 34 -0.18 -8.04 -7.97
N GLU A 35 0.63 -7.00 -8.20
CA GLU A 35 2.05 -7.05 -7.86
C GLU A 35 2.30 -7.18 -6.35
N VAL A 36 1.49 -6.57 -5.49
CA VAL A 36 1.65 -6.72 -4.04
C VAL A 36 1.17 -8.08 -3.55
N VAL A 37 0.13 -8.65 -4.16
CA VAL A 37 -0.32 -10.03 -3.90
C VAL A 37 0.82 -11.00 -4.23
N ASP A 38 1.44 -10.83 -5.40
CA ASP A 38 2.57 -11.66 -5.83
C ASP A 38 3.81 -11.47 -4.94
N LEU A 39 4.20 -10.22 -4.63
CA LEU A 39 5.39 -9.93 -3.82
C LEU A 39 5.31 -10.47 -2.39
N LEU A 40 4.10 -10.68 -1.87
CA LEU A 40 3.86 -11.15 -0.50
C LEU A 40 3.33 -12.59 -0.44
N ASP A 41 3.26 -13.28 -1.58
CA ASP A 41 2.67 -14.62 -1.72
C ASP A 41 1.29 -14.73 -1.03
N ILE A 42 0.42 -13.73 -1.24
CA ILE A 42 -0.89 -13.69 -0.58
C ILE A 42 -1.79 -14.75 -1.21
N THR A 43 -2.28 -15.69 -0.38
CA THR A 43 -3.11 -16.80 -0.85
C THR A 43 -4.56 -16.38 -1.10
N GLU A 44 -5.31 -17.22 -1.83
CA GLU A 44 -6.75 -17.03 -2.05
C GLU A 44 -7.53 -16.98 -0.72
N GLU A 45 -7.16 -17.80 0.27
CA GLU A 45 -7.78 -17.78 1.59
C GLU A 45 -7.52 -16.47 2.33
N GLN A 46 -6.33 -15.87 2.16
CA GLN A 46 -6.01 -14.56 2.72
C GLN A 46 -6.77 -13.44 2.00
N LEU A 47 -6.90 -13.51 0.67
CA LEU A 47 -7.69 -12.56 -0.12
C LEU A 47 -9.19 -12.64 0.22
N ALA A 48 -9.71 -13.82 0.52
CA ALA A 48 -11.12 -14.04 0.87
C ALA A 48 -11.53 -13.47 2.24
N VAL A 49 -10.58 -13.05 3.09
CA VAL A 49 -10.90 -12.49 4.41
C VAL A 49 -11.51 -11.09 4.27
N THR A 50 -12.73 -10.92 4.79
CA THR A 50 -13.46 -9.63 4.80
C THR A 50 -13.64 -9.09 6.23
N TYR A 51 -14.07 -7.82 6.39
CA TYR A 51 -14.32 -7.20 7.70
C TYR A 51 -15.50 -7.83 8.42
N ASN A 52 -16.67 -7.87 7.78
CA ASN A 52 -17.89 -8.46 8.33
C ASN A 52 -18.46 -9.52 7.37
N PRO A 53 -17.98 -10.77 7.42
CA PRO A 53 -18.57 -11.85 6.63
C PRO A 53 -19.97 -12.21 7.16
N PRO A 54 -20.95 -12.55 6.28
CA PRO A 54 -20.90 -12.55 4.82
C PRO A 54 -21.35 -11.22 4.17
N ARG A 55 -21.59 -10.18 4.98
CA ARG A 55 -22.13 -8.89 4.53
C ARG A 55 -21.18 -8.16 3.58
N ASP A 56 -19.90 -8.18 3.91
CA ASP A 56 -18.86 -7.48 3.16
C ASP A 56 -18.28 -8.37 2.07
N ARG A 57 -18.12 -7.82 0.86
CA ARG A 57 -17.46 -8.48 -0.28
C ARG A 57 -16.02 -8.00 -0.49
N GLU A 58 -15.60 -6.96 0.23
CA GLU A 58 -14.28 -6.35 0.05
C GLU A 58 -13.23 -7.08 0.89
N SER A 59 -12.16 -7.54 0.23
CA SER A 59 -11.00 -8.14 0.89
C SER A 59 -10.33 -7.14 1.83
N LYS A 60 -10.04 -7.57 3.06
CA LYS A 60 -9.30 -6.77 4.04
C LYS A 60 -7.94 -6.32 3.49
N VAL A 61 -7.25 -7.18 2.74
CA VAL A 61 -5.94 -6.87 2.17
C VAL A 61 -6.06 -5.74 1.15
N LEU A 62 -7.03 -5.83 0.24
CA LEU A 62 -7.28 -4.80 -0.78
C LEU A 62 -7.69 -3.46 -0.15
N SER A 63 -8.53 -3.48 0.89
CA SER A 63 -8.83 -2.25 1.65
C SER A 63 -7.58 -1.64 2.28
N ARG A 64 -6.69 -2.47 2.84
CA ARG A 64 -5.43 -2.01 3.45
C ARG A 64 -4.48 -1.41 2.41
N LEU A 65 -4.49 -1.88 1.16
CA LEU A 65 -3.74 -1.26 0.05
C LEU A 65 -4.23 0.15 -0.28
N ILE A 66 -5.54 0.41 -0.22
CA ILE A 66 -6.10 1.76 -0.37
C ILE A 66 -5.51 2.71 0.69
N TRP A 67 -5.48 2.25 1.95
CA TRP A 67 -4.90 3.02 3.05
C TRP A 67 -3.39 3.21 2.90
N ALA A 68 -2.65 2.16 2.54
CA ALA A 68 -1.20 2.23 2.34
C ALA A 68 -0.82 3.32 1.32
N ARG A 69 -1.47 3.34 0.15
CA ARG A 69 -1.27 4.37 -0.89
C ARG A 69 -1.61 5.77 -0.38
N SER A 70 -2.72 5.90 0.36
CA SER A 70 -3.14 7.18 0.94
C SER A 70 -2.13 7.70 1.97
N HIS A 71 -1.56 6.81 2.79
CA HIS A 71 -0.53 7.16 3.77
C HIS A 71 0.76 7.62 3.08
N LEU A 72 1.23 6.87 2.08
CA LEU A 72 2.42 7.22 1.30
C LEU A 72 2.24 8.54 0.53
N LYS A 73 1.00 8.89 0.13
CA LYS A 73 0.67 10.21 -0.41
C LYS A 73 0.73 11.31 0.63
N ILE A 74 0.21 11.08 1.85
CA ILE A 74 0.34 12.04 2.96
C ILE A 74 1.82 12.34 3.23
N ALA A 75 2.68 11.31 3.20
CA ALA A 75 4.13 11.42 3.38
C ALA A 75 4.91 11.94 2.15
N ALA A 76 4.21 12.35 1.08
CA ALA A 76 4.79 12.87 -0.17
C ALA A 76 5.75 11.91 -0.91
N TYR A 77 5.57 10.59 -0.74
CA TYR A 77 6.24 9.58 -1.57
C TYR A 77 5.47 9.30 -2.85
N LEU A 78 4.14 9.35 -2.77
CA LEU A 78 3.24 9.15 -3.90
C LEU A 78 2.38 10.38 -4.16
N TYR A 79 1.91 10.51 -5.39
CA TYR A 79 0.80 11.37 -5.76
C TYR A 79 -0.10 10.65 -6.75
N SER A 80 -1.33 11.14 -6.91
CA SER A 80 -2.30 10.56 -7.84
C SER A 80 -2.73 11.66 -8.82
N PRO A 81 -2.23 11.65 -10.07
CA PRO A 81 -2.55 12.67 -11.07
C PRO A 81 -3.98 12.55 -11.62
N ARG A 82 -4.58 11.36 -11.53
CA ARG A 82 -5.93 11.02 -11.95
C ARG A 82 -6.41 9.83 -11.13
N ARG A 83 -7.73 9.65 -11.05
CA ARG A 83 -8.34 8.52 -10.32
C ARG A 83 -7.65 7.21 -10.73
N THR A 84 -7.44 6.32 -9.77
CA THR A 84 -6.78 5.00 -9.87
C THR A 84 -5.30 5.00 -10.28
N VAL A 85 -4.75 6.09 -10.80
CA VAL A 85 -3.32 6.17 -11.17
C VAL A 85 -2.50 6.74 -10.02
N TRP A 86 -1.35 6.12 -9.76
CA TRP A 86 -0.38 6.53 -8.75
C TRP A 86 1.00 6.69 -9.35
N LYS A 87 1.72 7.72 -8.89
CA LYS A 87 3.08 8.04 -9.32
C LYS A 87 3.99 8.27 -8.12
N MET A 88 5.23 7.84 -8.24
CA MET A 88 6.28 8.22 -7.29
C MET A 88 6.65 9.69 -7.46
N THR A 89 6.89 10.40 -6.36
CA THR A 89 7.47 11.75 -6.40
C THR A 89 8.95 11.71 -6.78
N GLU A 90 9.53 12.86 -7.13
CA GLU A 90 10.99 12.99 -7.34
C GLU A 90 11.81 12.46 -6.15
N LYS A 91 11.37 12.78 -4.92
CA LYS A 91 12.00 12.27 -3.69
C LYS A 91 12.02 10.74 -3.68
N ALA A 92 10.87 10.12 -3.95
CA ALA A 92 10.75 8.67 -3.92
C ALA A 92 11.56 7.97 -5.02
N ARG A 93 11.65 8.56 -6.22
CA ARG A 93 12.43 7.99 -7.34
C ARG A 93 13.94 7.94 -7.07
N ARG A 94 14.46 8.83 -6.22
CA ARG A 94 15.89 8.88 -5.86
C ARG A 94 16.28 7.83 -4.81
N ILE A 95 15.31 7.18 -4.18
CA ILE A 95 15.56 6.19 -3.13
C ILE A 95 15.90 4.84 -3.78
N ARG A 96 17.10 4.34 -3.49
CA ARG A 96 17.58 3.05 -4.00
C ARG A 96 16.94 1.88 -3.28
N HIS A 97 16.79 1.97 -1.98
CA HIS A 97 16.21 0.94 -1.13
C HIS A 97 15.18 1.57 -0.19
N PHE A 98 13.98 1.01 -0.15
CA PHE A 98 12.92 1.47 0.75
C PHE A 98 13.01 0.70 2.06
N ASP A 99 13.27 1.41 3.15
CA ASP A 99 13.17 0.86 4.49
C ASP A 99 11.75 1.03 5.04
N ARG A 100 11.25 0.01 5.74
CA ARG A 100 9.87 0.00 6.27
C ARG A 100 9.70 1.03 7.38
N ASP A 101 10.65 1.13 8.29
CA ASP A 101 10.54 1.98 9.47
C ASP A 101 10.73 3.45 9.08
N GLU A 102 11.59 3.76 8.11
CA GLU A 102 11.69 5.11 7.51
C GLU A 102 10.37 5.55 6.87
N LEU A 103 9.69 4.67 6.14
CA LEU A 103 8.38 4.99 5.54
C LEU A 103 7.31 5.20 6.62
N ILE A 104 7.31 4.39 7.68
CA ILE A 104 6.40 4.55 8.82
C ILE A 104 6.64 5.89 9.50
N GLN A 105 7.89 6.20 9.82
CA GLN A 105 8.25 7.44 10.49
C GLN A 105 7.84 8.66 9.65
N ALA A 106 8.11 8.64 8.35
CA ALA A 106 7.71 9.72 7.45
C ALA A 106 6.18 9.91 7.38
N VAL A 107 5.39 8.83 7.45
CA VAL A 107 3.92 8.91 7.52
C VAL A 107 3.46 9.51 8.83
N VAL A 108 4.06 9.11 9.96
CA VAL A 108 3.74 9.64 11.30
C VAL A 108 4.01 11.14 11.35
N GLU A 109 5.21 11.57 10.93
CA GLU A 109 5.60 12.98 10.90
C GLU A 109 4.72 13.82 9.96
N ALA A 110 4.34 13.26 8.81
CA ALA A 110 3.48 13.97 7.86
C ALA A 110 2.04 14.14 8.39
N ARG A 111 1.54 13.18 9.20
CA ARG A 111 0.24 13.29 9.85
C ARG A 111 0.25 14.30 10.99
N ALA A 112 1.26 14.25 11.85
CA ALA A 112 1.42 15.20 12.96
C ALA A 112 1.46 16.64 12.45
N ARG A 113 2.19 16.90 11.34
CA ARG A 113 2.23 18.24 10.70
C ARG A 113 0.89 18.71 10.14
N ARG A 114 -0.05 17.81 9.87
CA ARG A 114 -1.37 18.12 9.30
C ARG A 114 -2.49 18.18 10.36
N GLY A 115 -2.16 17.98 11.64
CA GLY A 115 -3.12 18.03 12.74
C GLY A 115 -4.11 16.86 12.79
N TYR A 116 -3.70 15.69 12.27
CA TYR A 116 -4.45 14.43 12.40
C TYR A 116 -4.21 13.75 13.75
#